data_AF-A0A7C3E706-F1
#
_entry.id   AF-A0A7C3E706-F1
#
_cell.length_a   1.000
_cell.length_b   1.000
_cell.length_c   1.000
_cell.angle_alpha   90.00
_cell.angle_beta   90.00
_cell.angle_gamma   90.00
#
_symmetry.space_group_name_H-M   'P 1'
#
loop_
_entity.id
_entity.type
_entity.pdbx_description
1 polymer ?
#
loop_
_entity_poly.entity_id
_entity_poly.type
_entity_poly.pdbx_seq_one_letter_code
_entity_poly.pdbx_strand_id
1 'polypeptide(L)'
;MRNVAAFVSRYGEGYRLVGPYLGALDNNGENLRLEDASGEKILEFRYDNKWYPVTDGLGFSLVIVDETAPWNTWDRKASWRPSGRMLGSPGQADPAPVAAQGRGAHLAA
;
A
#
# COMPACT_ATOMS: atom_id res chain seq x y z
N MET A 1 2.29 8.25 7.69
CA MET A 1 3.60 7.77 8.21
C MET A 1 3.82 8.30 9.62
N ARG A 2 4.02 7.46 10.64
CA ARG A 2 4.15 7.92 12.04
C ARG A 2 5.59 8.24 12.49
N ASN A 3 6.59 7.57 11.93
CA ASN A 3 8.00 7.73 12.33
C ASN A 3 8.85 8.25 11.17
N VAL A 4 9.13 9.55 11.17
CA VAL A 4 9.95 10.23 10.16
C VAL A 4 11.39 9.70 10.17
N ALA A 5 11.99 9.53 11.35
CA ALA A 5 13.38 9.06 11.48
C ALA A 5 13.58 7.67 10.88
N ALA A 6 12.65 6.74 11.11
CA ALA A 6 12.69 5.41 10.52
C ALA A 6 12.46 5.42 9.00
N PHE A 7 11.71 6.39 8.48
CA PHE A 7 11.55 6.58 7.05
C PHE A 7 12.84 7.12 6.42
N VAL A 8 13.41 8.19 6.97
CA VAL A 8 14.66 8.80 6.48
C VAL A 8 15.82 7.82 6.57
N SER A 9 15.92 7.04 7.64
CA SER A 9 16.94 5.98 7.77
C SER A 9 16.83 4.91 6.68
N ARG A 10 15.63 4.64 6.15
CA ARG A 10 15.38 3.59 5.17
C ARG A 10 15.48 4.08 3.72
N TYR A 11 14.95 5.26 3.44
CA TYR A 11 14.83 5.78 2.07
C TYR A 11 15.74 6.96 1.78
N GLY A 12 16.42 7.50 2.80
CA GLY A 12 17.25 8.69 2.69
C GLY A 12 16.46 10.00 2.84
N GLU A 13 17.16 11.10 2.61
CA GLU A 13 16.62 12.46 2.62
C GLU A 13 16.06 12.88 1.25
N GLY A 14 15.47 14.09 1.15
CA GLY A 14 15.01 14.66 -0.13
C GLY A 14 13.55 14.40 -0.48
N TYR A 15 12.81 13.66 0.36
CA TYR A 15 11.37 13.49 0.21
C TYR A 15 10.59 14.67 0.78
N ARG A 16 9.57 15.14 0.05
CA ARG A 16 8.60 16.09 0.58
C ARG A 16 7.63 15.34 1.50
N LEU A 17 7.89 15.37 2.81
CA LEU A 17 7.07 14.72 3.82
C LEU A 17 6.02 15.71 4.35
N VAL A 18 4.74 15.40 4.17
CA VAL A 18 3.63 16.22 4.70
C VAL A 18 3.29 15.73 6.11
N GLY A 19 4.17 16.04 7.07
CA GLY A 19 4.01 15.75 8.50
C GLY A 19 3.89 14.25 8.86
N PRO A 20 4.14 13.87 10.12
CA PRO A 20 3.79 12.53 10.56
C PRO A 20 2.27 12.39 10.74
N TYR A 21 1.71 11.27 10.29
CA TYR A 21 0.39 10.82 10.75
C TYR A 21 0.55 10.33 12.19
N LEU A 22 -0.02 11.09 13.15
CA LEU A 22 0.13 10.82 14.58
C LEU A 22 -0.78 9.69 15.07
N GLY A 23 -1.80 9.31 14.29
CA GLY A 23 -2.61 8.12 14.53
C GLY A 23 -1.82 6.82 14.31
N ALA A 24 -2.49 5.70 14.59
CA ALA A 24 -2.02 4.37 14.25
C ALA A 24 -3.04 3.75 13.31
N LEU A 25 -2.55 3.10 12.25
CA LEU A 25 -3.39 2.26 11.43
C LEU A 25 -3.52 0.89 12.10
N ASP A 26 -4.70 0.28 12.00
CA ASP A 26 -4.93 -1.08 12.47
C ASP A 26 -4.35 -2.06 11.45
N ASN A 27 -3.30 -2.79 11.85
CA ASN A 27 -2.68 -3.80 10.98
C ASN A 27 -3.63 -4.98 10.64
N ASN A 28 -4.86 -5.02 11.17
CA ASN A 28 -5.89 -6.01 10.87
C ASN A 28 -7.00 -5.53 9.91
N GLY A 29 -6.90 -4.32 9.36
CA GLY A 29 -7.92 -3.74 8.50
C GLY A 29 -8.86 -2.77 9.22
N GLU A 30 -9.09 -1.61 8.62
CA GLU A 30 -9.97 -0.57 9.18
C GLU A 30 -10.62 0.25 8.07
N ASN A 31 -11.53 1.15 8.45
CA ASN A 31 -12.04 2.19 7.56
C ASN A 31 -11.07 3.37 7.53
N LEU A 32 -10.57 3.69 6.34
CA LEU A 32 -9.74 4.85 6.07
C LEU A 32 -10.58 5.94 5.44
N ARG A 33 -10.52 7.13 6.02
CA ARG A 33 -11.13 8.35 5.47
C ARG A 33 -10.05 9.41 5.25
N LEU A 34 -10.05 9.97 4.05
CA LEU A 34 -9.30 11.16 3.69
C LEU A 34 -10.27 12.34 3.65
N GLU A 35 -9.93 13.39 4.38
CA GLU A 35 -10.69 14.64 4.46
C GLU A 35 -9.82 15.82 4.06
N ASP A 36 -10.45 16.88 3.56
CA ASP A 36 -9.79 18.16 3.35
C ASP A 36 -9.69 18.98 4.66
N ALA A 37 -9.17 20.21 4.58
CA ALA A 37 -9.05 21.08 5.75
C ALA A 37 -10.40 21.59 6.30
N SER A 38 -11.49 21.47 5.54
CA SER A 38 -12.85 21.83 5.96
C SER A 38 -13.64 20.65 6.55
N GLY A 39 -13.08 19.44 6.48
CA GLY A 39 -13.75 18.19 6.89
C GLY A 39 -14.57 17.54 5.77
N GLU A 40 -14.50 18.07 4.55
CA GLU A 40 -15.10 17.45 3.37
C GLU A 40 -14.45 16.10 3.11
N LYS A 41 -15.28 15.08 2.88
CA LYS A 41 -14.82 13.73 2.58
C LYS A 41 -14.33 13.63 1.15
N ILE A 42 -13.02 13.47 0.98
CA ILE A 42 -12.38 13.24 -0.33
C ILE A 42 -12.50 11.76 -0.73
N LEU A 43 -12.24 10.84 0.20
CA LEU A 43 -12.24 9.40 -0.05
C LEU A 43 -12.54 8.65 1.25
N GLU A 44 -13.29 7.56 1.16
CA GLU A 44 -13.51 6.65 2.29
C GLU A 44 -13.67 5.22 1.80
N PHE A 45 -12.90 4.30 2.36
CA PHE A 45 -12.98 2.88 2.05
C PHE A 45 -12.45 2.04 3.21
N ARG A 46 -12.88 0.77 3.28
CA ARG A 46 -12.33 -0.21 4.22
C ARG A 46 -11.27 -1.05 3.54
N TYR A 47 -10.11 -1.22 4.19
CA TYR A 47 -9.14 -2.24 3.78
C TYR A 47 -9.19 -3.48 4.68
N ASP A 48 -8.64 -4.58 4.16
CA ASP A 48 -8.50 -5.85 4.87
C ASP A 48 -7.08 -6.40 4.65
N ASN A 49 -6.39 -6.71 5.75
CA ASN A 49 -5.02 -7.23 5.70
C ASN A 49 -4.94 -8.63 5.05
N LYS A 50 -6.06 -9.36 4.96
CA LYS A 50 -6.15 -10.68 4.32
C LYS A 50 -6.20 -10.61 2.80
N TRP A 51 -6.34 -9.42 2.21
CA TRP A 51 -6.39 -9.28 0.75
C TRP A 51 -5.14 -9.86 0.10
N TYR A 52 -3.96 -9.55 0.63
CA TYR A 52 -2.68 -10.04 0.12
C TYR A 52 -1.73 -10.36 1.28
N PRO A 53 -1.49 -11.65 1.60
CA PRO A 53 -0.63 -12.01 2.74
C PRO A 53 0.78 -11.41 2.71
N VAL A 54 1.32 -11.14 1.52
CA VAL A 54 2.65 -10.52 1.36
C VAL A 54 2.69 -9.06 1.83
N THR A 55 1.55 -8.39 1.97
CA THR A 55 1.47 -7.03 2.51
C THR A 55 1.33 -7.01 4.03
N ASP A 56 1.25 -8.17 4.67
CA ASP A 56 1.13 -8.31 6.13
C ASP A 56 2.49 -8.72 6.74
N GLY A 57 3.35 -7.73 6.95
CA GLY A 57 4.63 -7.91 7.66
C GLY A 57 5.82 -8.38 6.81
N LEU A 58 5.63 -8.81 5.56
CA LEU A 58 6.74 -9.18 4.65
C LEU A 58 7.37 -7.98 3.91
N GLY A 59 6.96 -6.77 4.25
CA GLY A 59 7.56 -5.52 3.75
C GLY A 59 7.00 -5.01 2.43
N PHE A 60 5.97 -5.64 1.86
CA PHE A 60 5.24 -5.08 0.72
C PHE A 60 4.09 -4.19 1.19
N SER A 61 3.73 -3.17 0.40
CA SER A 61 2.57 -2.30 0.68
C SER A 61 1.40 -2.64 -0.24
N LEU A 62 0.18 -2.25 0.15
CA LEU A 62 -0.95 -2.19 -0.78
C LEU A 62 -0.79 -0.97 -1.70
N VAL A 63 -1.02 -1.17 -2.99
CA VAL A 63 -0.98 -0.14 -4.04
C VAL A 63 -2.27 -0.23 -4.85
N ILE A 64 -2.92 0.90 -5.09
CA ILE A 64 -4.13 0.95 -5.91
C ILE A 64 -3.76 0.66 -7.38
N VAL A 65 -4.57 -0.15 -8.05
CA VAL A 65 -4.33 -0.57 -9.44
C VAL A 65 -4.68 0.56 -10.42
N ASP A 66 -5.79 1.26 -10.16
CA ASP A 66 -6.30 2.34 -10.98
C ASP A 66 -6.82 3.46 -10.07
N GLU A 67 -6.07 4.56 -10.00
CA GLU A 67 -6.39 5.76 -9.23
C GLU A 67 -7.61 6.52 -9.77
N THR A 68 -8.02 6.23 -11.01
CA THR A 68 -9.15 6.88 -11.69
C THR A 68 -10.44 6.06 -11.61
N ALA A 69 -10.37 4.84 -11.08
CA ALA A 69 -11.54 4.00 -10.87
C ALA A 69 -12.53 4.65 -9.88
N PRO A 70 -13.84 4.38 -10.00
CA PRO A 70 -14.83 4.91 -9.06
C PRO A 70 -14.45 4.58 -7.60
N TRP A 71 -14.44 5.60 -6.75
CA TRP A 71 -13.99 5.48 -5.35
C TRP A 71 -14.72 4.37 -4.57
N ASN A 72 -15.97 4.08 -4.92
CA ASN A 72 -16.79 3.03 -4.30
C ASN A 72 -16.38 1.60 -4.69
N THR A 73 -15.32 1.42 -5.48
CA THR A 73 -14.70 0.11 -5.73
C THR A 73 -13.46 -0.12 -4.87
N TRP A 74 -12.95 0.90 -4.20
CA TRP A 74 -11.68 0.84 -3.47
C TRP A 74 -11.76 -0.01 -2.21
N ASP A 75 -12.95 -0.46 -1.81
CA ASP A 75 -13.16 -1.46 -0.76
C ASP A 75 -13.04 -2.92 -1.26
N ARG A 76 -12.69 -3.11 -2.54
CA ARG A 76 -12.53 -4.44 -3.15
C ARG A 76 -11.06 -4.81 -3.24
N LYS A 77 -10.74 -6.05 -2.86
CA LYS A 77 -9.40 -6.65 -3.07
C LYS A 77 -8.83 -6.37 -4.47
N ALA A 78 -9.65 -6.50 -5.52
CA ALA A 78 -9.22 -6.35 -6.91
C ALA A 78 -8.83 -4.92 -7.32
N SER A 79 -9.23 -3.90 -6.55
CA SER A 79 -8.76 -2.53 -6.75
C SER A 79 -7.33 -2.33 -6.26
N TRP A 80 -6.78 -3.29 -5.50
CA TRP A 80 -5.46 -3.22 -4.92
C TRP A 80 -4.56 -4.32 -5.45
N ARG A 81 -3.26 -4.12 -5.27
CA ARG A 81 -2.22 -5.12 -5.49
C ARG A 81 -1.09 -4.94 -4.48
N PRO A 82 -0.26 -5.97 -4.24
CA PRO A 82 1.02 -5.77 -3.57
C PRO A 82 1.91 -4.80 -4.35
N SER A 83 2.82 -4.11 -3.67
CA SER A 83 3.90 -3.36 -4.31
C SER A 83 4.81 -4.27 -5.12
N GLY A 84 5.39 -3.75 -6.20
CA GLY A 84 6.36 -4.51 -7.00
C GLY A 84 7.72 -4.66 -6.34
N ARG A 85 8.00 -3.87 -5.31
CA ARG A 85 9.23 -3.90 -4.53
C ARG A 85 8.93 -4.13 -3.06
N MET A 86 9.76 -4.97 -2.43
CA MET A 86 9.87 -4.99 -0.97
C MET A 86 10.32 -3.59 -0.52
N LEU A 87 9.70 -3.08 0.54
CA LEU A 87 9.80 -1.69 1.01
C LEU A 87 9.17 -0.64 0.07
N GLY A 88 8.40 -1.06 -0.93
CA GLY A 88 7.67 -0.17 -1.83
C GLY A 88 8.56 0.74 -2.68
N SER A 89 7.98 1.84 -3.18
CA SER A 89 8.66 2.82 -4.03
C SER A 89 8.32 4.28 -3.64
N PRO A 90 8.68 4.76 -2.42
CA PRO A 90 8.35 6.12 -2.01
C PRO A 90 8.83 7.15 -3.03
N GLY A 91 7.93 8.07 -3.42
CA GLY A 91 8.20 9.15 -4.38
C GLY A 91 8.44 8.71 -5.82
N GLN A 92 8.21 7.43 -6.16
CA GLN A 92 8.41 6.88 -7.50
C GLN A 92 7.21 6.00 -7.90
N ALA A 93 7.02 5.80 -9.20
CA ALA A 93 6.03 4.84 -9.69
C ALA A 93 6.34 3.42 -9.18
N ASP A 94 5.34 2.76 -8.61
CA ASP A 94 5.49 1.38 -8.15
C ASP A 94 5.47 0.41 -9.33
N PRO A 95 6.50 -0.42 -9.52
CA PRO A 95 6.54 -1.36 -10.63
C PRO A 95 5.47 -2.44 -10.46
N ALA A 96 5.18 -3.16 -11.55
CA ALA A 96 4.29 -4.32 -11.46
C ALA A 96 4.80 -5.33 -10.42
N PRO A 97 3.91 -6.03 -9.69
CA PRO A 97 4.28 -7.14 -8.82
C PRO A 97 5.13 -8.13 -9.60
N VAL A 98 6.23 -8.60 -9.01
CA VAL A 98 6.92 -9.77 -9.54
C VAL A 98 5.89 -10.89 -9.49
N ALA A 99 5.40 -11.32 -10.67
CA ALA A 99 4.55 -12.48 -10.75
C ALA A 99 5.29 -13.60 -10.01
N ALA A 100 4.62 -14.27 -9.06
CA ALA A 100 5.17 -15.45 -8.43
C ALA A 100 5.51 -16.43 -9.55
N GLN A 101 6.76 -16.43 -10.02
CA GLN A 101 7.18 -17.35 -11.05
C GLN A 101 6.97 -18.73 -10.45
N GLY A 102 6.04 -19.48 -11.04
CA GLY A 102 5.83 -20.86 -10.71
C GLY A 102 7.15 -21.60 -10.86
N ARG A 103 7.79 -21.94 -9.74
CA ARG A 103 8.72 -23.05 -9.68
C ARG A 103 7.88 -24.32 -9.83
N GLY A 104 7.52 -24.62 -11.07
CA GLY A 104 6.62 -25.71 -11.43
C GLY A 104 6.68 -25.96 -12.92
N ALA A 105 7.87 -26.26 -13.45
CA ALA A 105 8.01 -26.83 -14.78
C ALA A 105 9.02 -27.99 -14.74
N HIS A 106 8.46 -29.19 -14.87
CA HIS A 106 9.05 -30.39 -15.46
C HIS A 106 10.31 -31.00 -14.85
N LEU A 107 10.13 -32.01 -14.00
CA LEU A 107 10.88 -33.26 -14.09
C LEU A 107 9.91 -34.43 -13.92
N ALA A 108 9.50 -34.99 -15.06
CA ALA A 108 9.01 -36.36 -15.15
C ALA A 108 9.89 -37.05 -16.19
N ALA A 109 10.63 -38.05 -15.75
CA ALA A 109 11.18 -39.13 -16.56
C ALA A 109 10.77 -40.44 -15.87
#